data_AF-A0A6B3D0R7-F1
#
_entry.id   AF-A0A6B3D0R7-F1
#
_cell.length_a   1.000
_cell.length_b   1.000
_cell.length_c   1.000
_cell.angle_alpha   90.00
_cell.angle_beta   90.00
_cell.angle_gamma   90.00
#
_symmetry.space_group_name_H-M   'P 1'
#
loop_
_entity.id
_entity.type
_entity.pdbx_description
1 polymer ?
#
loop_
_entity_poly.entity_id
_entity_poly.type
_entity_poly.pdbx_seq_one_letter_code
_entity_poly.pdbx_strand_id
1 'polypeptide(L)' 'DGLDGVEVRTSPLVRASETCELAGFGERARAWDTLMEWDYGAYEGMTPDEIQAVRPGWLIWRDGVPEG' A
#
# COMPACT_ATOMS: atom_id res chain seq x y z
N ASP A 1 -7.65 -10.33 -22.49
CA ASP A 1 -7.77 -9.25 -21.48
C ASP A 1 -9.24 -9.03 -21.14
N GLY A 2 -9.64 -9.23 -19.89
CA GLY A 2 -11.04 -9.40 -19.50
C GLY A 2 -11.80 -8.12 -19.11
N LEU A 3 -11.22 -6.94 -19.34
CA LEU A 3 -11.78 -5.66 -18.90
C LEU A 3 -11.48 -4.57 -19.95
N ASP A 4 -12.27 -4.51 -21.00
CA ASP A 4 -12.12 -3.52 -22.07
C ASP A 4 -12.59 -2.12 -21.62
N GLY A 5 -11.92 -1.09 -22.10
CA GLY A 5 -12.31 0.30 -21.88
C GLY A 5 -12.10 0.83 -20.45
N VAL A 6 -11.51 0.06 -19.54
CA VAL A 6 -11.17 0.52 -18.19
C VAL A 6 -9.71 0.98 -18.09
N GLU A 7 -9.47 1.90 -17.17
CA GLU A 7 -8.12 2.26 -16.76
C GLU A 7 -7.63 1.33 -15.64
N VAL A 8 -6.40 0.83 -15.76
CA VAL A 8 -5.72 0.08 -14.70
C VAL A 8 -4.68 0.98 -14.05
N ARG A 9 -4.77 1.15 -12.74
CA ARG A 9 -3.80 1.90 -11.92
C ARG A 9 -3.12 0.96 -10.93
N THR A 10 -1.84 1.19 -10.67
CA THR A 10 -1.06 0.42 -9.69
C THR A 10 -0.25 1.35 -8.80
N SER A 11 0.03 0.92 -7.57
CA SER A 11 1.07 1.53 -6.74
C SER A 11 2.42 1.45 -7.47
N PRO A 12 3.34 2.42 -7.29
CA PRO A 12 4.71 2.34 -7.81
C PRO A 12 5.57 1.28 -7.10
N LEU A 13 5.09 0.65 -6.03
CA LEU A 13 5.82 -0.38 -5.31
C LEU A 13 5.91 -1.68 -6.13
N VAL A 14 7.10 -2.29 -6.16
CA VAL A 14 7.42 -3.47 -6.99
C VAL A 14 6.41 -4.61 -6.80
N ARG A 15 6.01 -4.90 -5.55
CA ARG A 15 5.01 -5.93 -5.26
C ARG A 15 3.67 -5.72 -5.97
N ALA A 16 3.26 -4.46 -6.18
CA ALA A 16 2.01 -4.12 -6.86
C ALA A 16 2.16 -4.22 -8.38
N SER A 17 3.29 -3.76 -8.93
CA SER A 17 3.56 -3.89 -10.36
C SER A 17 3.71 -5.35 -10.79
N GLU A 18 4.44 -6.17 -10.02
CA GLU A 18 4.56 -7.62 -10.25
C GLU A 18 3.19 -8.32 -10.19
N THR A 19 2.34 -7.91 -9.24
CA THR A 19 0.95 -8.42 -9.16
C THR A 19 0.16 -8.06 -10.42
N CYS A 20 0.30 -6.84 -10.94
CA CYS A 20 -0.36 -6.42 -12.17
C CYS A 20 0.13 -7.21 -13.39
N GLU A 21 1.43 -7.52 -13.47
CA GLU A 21 2.00 -8.36 -14.52
C GLU A 21 1.42 -9.78 -14.48
N LEU A 22 1.42 -10.41 -13.30
CA LEU A 22 0.86 -11.75 -13.08
C LEU A 22 -0.65 -11.82 -13.38
N ALA A 23 -1.38 -10.73 -13.12
CA ALA A 23 -2.80 -10.61 -13.43
C ALA A 23 -3.09 -10.34 -14.92
N GLY A 24 -2.08 -10.20 -15.78
CA GLY A 24 -2.24 -9.92 -17.21
C GLY A 24 -2.54 -8.45 -17.53
N PHE A 25 -2.24 -7.52 -16.61
CA PHE A 25 -2.48 -6.09 -16.80
C PHE A 25 -1.20 -5.25 -16.92
N GLY A 26 -0.02 -5.87 -16.80
CA GLY A 26 1.28 -5.18 -16.77
C GLY A 26 1.47 -4.14 -17.88
N GLU A 27 1.14 -4.48 -19.13
CA GLU A 27 1.35 -3.58 -20.28
C GLU A 27 0.51 -2.30 -20.26
N ARG A 28 -0.64 -2.32 -19.57
CA ARG A 28 -1.60 -1.19 -19.56
C ARG A 28 -1.79 -0.55 -18.18
N ALA A 29 -1.20 -1.12 -17.13
CA ALA A 29 -1.22 -0.55 -15.80
C ALA A 29 -0.39 0.73 -15.77
N ARG A 30 -0.95 1.81 -15.20
CA ARG A 30 -0.25 3.08 -14.99
C ARG A 30 0.03 3.29 -13.51
N ALA A 31 1.28 3.56 -13.17
CA ALA A 31 1.65 3.89 -11.80
C ALA A 31 0.90 5.16 -11.34
N TRP A 32 0.48 5.15 -10.07
CA TRP A 32 -0.10 6.30 -9.39
C TRP A 32 0.37 6.31 -7.94
N ASP A 33 1.09 7.36 -7.56
CA ASP A 33 1.65 7.57 -6.22
C ASP A 33 0.58 7.58 -5.11
N THR A 34 -0.64 8.04 -5.40
CA THR A 34 -1.75 8.02 -4.43
C THR A 34 -2.20 6.62 -4.03
N LEU A 35 -1.73 5.56 -4.72
CA LEU A 35 -1.99 4.17 -4.38
C LEU A 35 -0.84 3.56 -3.56
N MET A 36 0.13 4.34 -3.13
CA MET A 36 1.09 3.89 -2.13
C MET A 36 0.38 3.60 -0.83
N GLU A 37 0.85 2.55 -0.14
CA GLU A 37 0.43 2.27 1.22
C GLU A 37 0.77 3.46 2.13
N TRP A 38 0.12 3.53 3.28
CA TRP A 38 0.47 4.47 4.34
C TRP A 38 1.98 4.44 4.63
N ASP A 39 2.59 5.62 4.80
CA ASP A 39 3.97 5.73 5.30
C ASP A 39 3.99 5.37 6.79
N TYR A 40 4.36 4.14 7.11
CA TYR A 40 4.36 3.69 8.51
C TYR A 40 5.47 4.32 9.35
N GLY A 41 6.34 5.19 8.79
CA GLY A 41 7.26 6.02 9.54
C GLY A 41 8.01 5.25 10.65
N ALA A 42 7.88 5.73 11.90
CA ALA A 42 8.50 5.10 13.07
C ALA A 42 7.98 3.68 13.39
N TYR A 43 6.87 3.24 12.78
CA TYR A 43 6.27 1.92 12.93
C TYR A 43 6.54 0.99 11.74
N GLU A 44 7.30 1.42 10.73
CA GLU A 44 7.66 0.57 9.59
C GLU A 44 8.37 -0.71 10.08
N GLY A 45 7.91 -1.87 9.61
CA GLY A 45 8.42 -3.18 10.02
C GLY A 45 7.95 -3.68 11.39
N MET A 46 7.17 -2.91 12.15
CA MET A 46 6.56 -3.37 13.39
C MET A 46 5.26 -4.13 13.14
N THR A 47 5.02 -5.16 13.94
CA THR A 47 3.74 -5.84 14.03
C THR A 47 2.73 -5.01 14.85
N PRO A 48 1.41 -5.25 14.66
CA PRO A 48 0.40 -4.61 15.50
C PRO A 48 0.61 -4.82 17.00
N ASP A 49 1.05 -6.01 17.42
CA ASP A 49 1.30 -6.32 18.84
C ASP A 49 2.47 -5.51 19.42
N GLU A 50 3.54 -5.32 18.64
CA GLU A 50 4.67 -4.48 19.03
C GLU A 50 4.25 -3.01 19.14
N ILE A 51 3.42 -2.52 18.22
CA ILE A 51 2.87 -1.15 18.28
C ILE A 51 1.97 -1.00 19.51
N GLN A 52 1.11 -1.98 19.82
CA GLN A 52 0.26 -1.96 21.01
C GLN A 52 1.09 -2.02 22.31
N ALA A 53 2.23 -2.70 22.33
CA ALA A 53 3.12 -2.74 23.49
C ALA A 53 3.73 -1.36 23.80
N VAL A 54 4.07 -0.57 22.77
CA VAL A 54 4.65 0.78 22.95
C VAL A 54 3.61 1.89 23.02
N ARG A 55 2.44 1.68 22.40
CA ARG A 55 1.33 2.64 22.35
C ARG A 55 -0.02 1.92 22.49
N PRO A 56 -0.41 1.53 23.71
CA PRO A 56 -1.67 0.83 23.95
C PRO A 56 -2.89 1.62 23.48
N GLY A 57 -3.79 0.94 22.76
CA GLY A 57 -5.01 1.53 22.23
C GLY A 57 -4.83 2.31 20.92
N TRP A 58 -3.62 2.32 20.34
CA TRP A 58 -3.36 2.95 19.06
C TRP A 58 -4.22 2.38 17.94
N LEU A 59 -4.74 3.26 17.09
CA LEU A 59 -5.48 2.90 15.89
C LEU A 59 -5.10 3.87 14.75
N ILE A 60 -4.49 3.35 13.68
CA ILE A 60 -3.96 4.16 12.55
C ILE A 60 -4.94 5.21 12.03
N TRP A 61 -6.21 4.84 11.89
CA TRP A 61 -7.26 5.71 11.34
C TRP A 61 -7.57 6.93 12.21
N ARG A 62 -7.35 6.84 13.52
CA ARG A 62 -7.63 7.93 14.47
C ARG A 62 -6.35 8.69 14.82
N ASP A 63 -5.26 7.96 15.00
CA ASP A 63 -4.09 8.44 15.69
C ASP A 63 -2.91 8.75 14.76
N GLY A 64 -3.03 8.39 13.48
CA GLY A 64 -1.97 8.50 12.48
C GLY A 64 -0.71 7.73 12.88
N VAL A 65 0.38 8.08 12.22
CA VAL A 65 1.68 7.45 12.41
C VAL A 65 2.74 8.55 12.64
N PRO A 66 3.61 8.44 13.67
CA PRO A 66 4.72 9.37 13.84
C PRO A 66 5.75 9.20 12.73
N GLU A 67 6.32 10.32 12.26
CA GLU A 67 7.38 10.35 11.23
C GLU A 67 6.98 9.74 9.88
N GLY A 68 5.67 9.75 9.57
CA GLY A 68 5.09 9.40 8.27
C GLY A 68 4.13 10.47 7.76
#